data_AF-A0A1S2MD30-F1
#
_entry.id   AF-A0A1S2MD30-F1
#
_cell.length_a   1.000
_cell.length_b   1.000
_cell.length_c   1.000
_cell.angle_alpha   90.00
_cell.angle_beta   90.00
_cell.angle_gamma   90.00
#
_symmetry.space_group_name_H-M   'P 1'
#
loop_
_entity.id
_entity.type
_entity.pdbx_description
1 polymer ?
#
loop_
_entity_poly.entity_id
_entity_poly.type
_entity_poly.pdbx_seq_one_letter_code
_entity_poly.pdbx_strand_id
1 'polypeptide(L)'
;MEGNEKHWLPHYIDAVPIEASRKKTSMYVIALEGWRRGMTLKFYNKNEDNKLQIRYSLSHQGHEHHFQGSKGDKVTEEAYNVCDNKGLTNEYLSKAGVPIPQGKKFSAETKDSEILHYAKTLEFPLVLKPTNGCAGKGVIANIETIEELKEALVYVRKEINYPEVIVEQFVTGEEIRVYVLGDKILGAANRRPANIVGDGVNTVQQLIRKKNQERKKIPHLYFRPIKVDKEVRHSIEGAGYTLDSIPKAGKRIYLRKISNVSAGGDPIDFTNRLTDNMKNIAISAVKAVPGLVQCGVDMIIDEKRDRGVILELNTKAGIGSHIFPIEGYGRDIPKAIIDYYFPETKEMHNPDSKVFFDLKSIIDSLQRRSSIEIEVTPAPTETLFAKKFTLSGSVSRRSFHSWIKKEALSRNLHGSVNKLRNGDIDVLIAGASEAQVDTFKELLSKHFATAQIDDIAEERWQHPVKVGFEISNELTTMTLEHLEDELTMIKKEMEKVQRERKRFERRTKMIVQSRSWKMIEPLRKLFHFFKKTLAVK
;
A
#
# COMPACT_ATOMS: atom_id res chain seq x y z
N MET A 1 -18.49 23.43 -6.39
CA MET A 1 -17.63 22.24 -6.59
C MET A 1 -16.36 22.49 -5.78
N GLU A 2 -16.37 22.19 -4.48
CA GLU A 2 -15.21 22.40 -3.58
C GLU A 2 -14.40 21.11 -3.34
N GLY A 3 -14.74 19.98 -3.98
CA GLY A 3 -14.14 18.68 -3.68
C GLY A 3 -13.28 18.15 -4.82
N ASN A 4 -11.96 18.36 -4.76
CA ASN A 4 -10.96 17.54 -5.47
C ASN A 4 -9.50 17.83 -5.04
N GLU A 5 -9.27 18.74 -4.10
CA GLU A 5 -7.91 18.99 -3.61
C GLU A 5 -7.44 17.89 -2.66
N LYS A 6 -6.16 17.53 -2.79
CA LYS A 6 -5.46 16.56 -1.94
C LYS A 6 -4.69 17.34 -0.91
N HIS A 7 -5.05 17.23 0.35
CA HIS A 7 -4.35 17.92 1.43
C HIS A 7 -3.55 16.90 2.23
N TRP A 8 -2.31 16.66 1.81
CA TRP A 8 -1.40 15.80 2.58
C TRP A 8 -0.74 16.57 3.70
N LEU A 9 -0.25 15.84 4.69
CA LEU A 9 0.53 16.40 5.79
C LEU A 9 1.83 16.98 5.22
N PRO A 10 2.10 18.30 5.39
CA PRO A 10 3.23 18.97 4.75
C PRO A 10 4.58 18.32 5.03
N HIS A 11 4.80 17.86 6.26
CA HIS A 11 6.05 17.25 6.71
C HIS A 11 6.36 15.86 6.12
N TYR A 12 5.42 15.27 5.38
CA TYR A 12 5.64 14.02 4.63
C TYR A 12 5.77 14.23 3.12
N ILE A 13 5.46 15.42 2.61
CA ILE A 13 5.68 15.76 1.20
C ILE A 13 7.20 15.71 0.95
N ASP A 14 7.63 14.91 -0.03
CA ASP A 14 9.04 14.66 -0.40
C ASP A 14 9.95 14.04 0.69
N ALA A 15 9.44 13.83 1.92
CA ALA A 15 10.18 13.18 3.00
C ALA A 15 10.00 11.65 3.02
N VAL A 16 9.08 11.10 2.23
CA VAL A 16 8.82 9.66 2.15
C VAL A 16 9.48 9.09 0.89
N PRO A 17 10.61 8.36 1.02
CA PRO A 17 11.35 7.86 -0.12
C PRO A 17 10.62 6.69 -0.80
N ILE A 18 10.94 6.42 -2.06
CA ILE A 18 10.25 5.40 -2.87
C ILE A 18 10.39 4.01 -2.25
N GLU A 19 11.50 3.73 -1.58
CA GLU A 19 11.82 2.51 -0.84
C GLU A 19 10.85 2.26 0.32
N ALA A 20 10.25 3.34 0.86
CA ALA A 20 9.19 3.28 1.85
C ALA A 20 7.83 2.95 1.25
N SER A 21 7.70 2.75 -0.06
CA SER A 21 6.41 2.42 -0.68
C SER A 21 5.94 0.98 -0.36
N ARG A 22 4.81 0.56 -0.95
CA ARG A 22 4.22 -0.78 -0.81
C ARG A 22 3.77 -1.10 0.62
N LYS A 23 4.45 -2.04 1.29
CA LYS A 23 4.15 -2.51 2.66
C LYS A 23 4.99 -1.78 3.71
N LYS A 24 5.98 -0.99 3.29
CA LYS A 24 6.93 -0.31 4.18
C LYS A 24 6.47 1.09 4.58
N THR A 25 5.39 1.61 3.97
CA THR A 25 4.98 3.00 4.17
C THR A 25 4.62 3.26 5.62
N SER A 26 3.79 2.40 6.22
CA SER A 26 3.43 2.49 7.64
C SER A 26 4.66 2.44 8.55
N MET A 27 5.57 1.49 8.28
CA MET A 27 6.80 1.30 9.04
C MET A 27 7.64 2.58 9.02
N TYR A 28 7.86 3.14 7.84
CA TYR A 28 8.72 4.29 7.66
C TYR A 28 8.16 5.56 8.30
N VAL A 29 6.88 5.88 8.09
CA VAL A 29 6.31 7.14 8.61
C VAL A 29 6.18 7.14 10.13
N ILE A 30 5.91 5.98 10.76
CA ILE A 30 5.91 5.84 12.23
C ILE A 30 7.34 5.93 12.78
N ALA A 31 8.29 5.24 12.15
CA ALA A 31 9.70 5.33 12.53
C ALA A 31 10.25 6.75 12.38
N LEU A 32 9.88 7.44 11.30
CA LEU A 32 10.26 8.82 11.01
C LEU A 32 9.70 9.79 12.04
N GLU A 33 8.44 9.62 12.45
CA GLU A 33 7.84 10.44 13.50
C GLU A 33 8.57 10.30 14.83
N GLY A 34 8.80 9.06 15.29
CA GLY A 34 9.55 8.84 16.54
C GLY A 34 10.98 9.36 16.47
N TRP A 35 11.68 9.10 15.36
CA TRP A 35 13.05 9.57 15.15
C TRP A 35 13.15 11.10 15.13
N ARG A 36 12.19 11.80 14.50
CA ARG A 36 12.14 13.28 14.52
C ARG A 36 11.91 13.87 15.91
N ARG A 37 11.35 13.11 16.85
CA ARG A 37 11.24 13.48 18.27
C ARG A 37 12.52 13.18 19.07
N GLY A 38 13.62 12.85 18.41
CA GLY A 38 14.91 12.56 19.05
C GLY A 38 14.98 11.18 19.72
N MET A 39 14.08 10.27 19.35
CA MET A 39 14.13 8.89 19.84
C MET A 39 15.21 8.08 19.14
N THR A 40 15.80 7.11 19.84
CA THR A 40 16.71 6.15 19.23
C THR A 40 15.90 5.20 18.35
N LEU A 41 16.25 5.12 17.07
CA LEU A 41 15.58 4.27 16.09
C LEU A 41 16.52 3.15 15.66
N LYS A 42 16.06 1.90 15.79
CA LYS A 42 16.78 0.72 15.32
C LYS A 42 15.95 -0.06 14.32
N PHE A 43 16.60 -0.57 13.28
CA PHE A 43 16.01 -1.55 12.37
C PHE A 43 16.72 -2.89 12.49
N TYR A 44 15.98 -3.99 12.44
CA TYR A 44 16.55 -5.32 12.57
C TYR A 44 15.80 -6.35 11.74
N ASN A 45 16.51 -7.43 11.44
CA ASN A 45 15.95 -8.57 10.73
C ASN A 45 15.34 -9.57 11.70
N LYS A 46 14.19 -10.12 11.31
CA LYS A 46 13.63 -11.32 11.92
C LYS A 46 13.28 -12.33 10.84
N ASN A 47 13.76 -13.57 11.01
CA ASN A 47 13.37 -14.67 10.14
C ASN A 47 12.03 -15.22 10.63
N GLU A 48 10.99 -15.08 9.82
CA GLU A 48 9.67 -15.67 10.06
C GLU A 48 9.23 -16.39 8.77
N ASP A 49 8.81 -17.65 8.86
CA ASP A 49 8.38 -18.49 7.74
C ASP A 49 9.37 -18.55 6.56
N ASN A 50 10.67 -18.69 6.86
CA ASN A 50 11.77 -18.64 5.87
C ASN A 50 11.81 -17.36 5.03
N LYS A 51 11.22 -16.27 5.53
CA LYS A 51 11.27 -14.94 4.91
C LYS A 51 11.92 -13.96 5.87
N LEU A 52 12.86 -13.19 5.33
CA LEU A 52 13.47 -12.08 6.02
C LEU A 52 12.44 -10.94 6.15
N GLN A 53 12.02 -10.63 7.36
CA GLN A 53 11.17 -9.48 7.66
C GLN A 53 11.98 -8.42 8.38
N ILE A 54 11.78 -7.16 7.97
CA ILE A 54 12.37 -6.00 8.62
C ILE A 54 11.40 -5.51 9.69
N ARG A 55 11.91 -5.29 10.89
CA ARG A 55 11.23 -4.71 12.04
C ARG A 55 12.01 -3.49 12.52
N TYR A 56 11.39 -2.70 13.38
CA TYR A 56 12.07 -1.57 14.00
C TYR A 56 11.65 -1.44 15.47
N SER A 57 12.51 -0.79 16.24
CA SER A 57 12.19 -0.33 17.59
C SER A 57 12.48 1.15 17.73
N LEU A 58 11.73 1.78 18.62
CA LEU A 58 11.96 3.13 19.07
C LEU A 58 12.24 3.07 20.56
N SER A 59 13.21 3.84 21.05
CA SER A 59 13.46 3.95 22.47
C SER A 59 13.69 5.38 22.94
N HIS A 60 13.22 5.67 24.14
CA HIS A 60 13.35 6.97 24.81
C HIS A 60 13.39 6.75 26.33
N GLN A 61 14.38 7.35 27.01
CA GLN A 61 14.54 7.29 28.47
C GLN A 61 14.42 5.88 29.07
N GLY A 62 14.98 4.86 28.41
CA GLY A 62 14.96 3.48 28.88
C GLY A 62 13.68 2.68 28.56
N HIS A 63 12.65 3.31 27.97
CA HIS A 63 11.49 2.61 27.42
C HIS A 63 11.75 2.28 25.95
N GLU A 64 11.60 1.02 25.56
CA GLU A 64 11.73 0.57 24.18
C GLU A 64 10.44 -0.12 23.73
N HIS A 65 9.96 0.24 22.54
CA HIS A 65 8.82 -0.41 21.91
C HIS A 65 9.19 -0.98 20.54
N HIS A 66 8.76 -2.21 20.28
CA HIS A 66 9.00 -2.92 19.02
C HIS A 66 7.78 -2.87 18.09
N PHE A 67 8.06 -2.72 16.79
CA PHE A 67 7.03 -2.57 15.78
C PHE A 67 7.23 -3.50 14.57
N GLN A 68 6.11 -3.98 14.03
CA GLN A 68 6.01 -4.73 12.77
C GLN A 68 5.02 -4.04 11.83
N GLY A 69 5.54 -3.27 10.86
CA GLY A 69 4.70 -2.44 10.01
C GLY A 69 4.06 -1.33 10.84
N SER A 70 2.74 -1.37 11.03
CA SER A 70 2.03 -0.48 11.96
C SER A 70 1.82 -1.09 13.35
N LYS A 71 1.99 -2.41 13.53
CA LYS A 71 1.68 -3.12 14.78
C LYS A 71 2.77 -2.87 15.82
N GLY A 72 2.47 -2.19 16.93
CA GLY A 72 3.38 -2.14 18.08
C GLY A 72 3.18 -3.31 19.04
N ASP A 73 4.08 -3.45 20.00
CA ASP A 73 4.13 -4.55 20.97
C ASP A 73 3.03 -4.53 22.04
N LYS A 74 2.33 -3.40 22.24
CA LYS A 74 1.13 -3.32 23.08
C LYS A 74 -0.06 -4.09 22.49
N VAL A 75 0.00 -4.51 21.23
CA VAL A 75 -0.96 -5.48 20.65
C VAL A 75 -0.47 -6.89 20.97
N THR A 76 -1.20 -7.59 21.84
CA THR A 76 -0.78 -8.93 22.31
C THR A 76 -0.85 -9.97 21.20
N GLU A 77 -0.10 -11.07 21.36
CA GLU A 77 -0.11 -12.16 20.39
C GLU A 77 -1.46 -12.90 20.39
N GLU A 78 -2.18 -12.94 21.52
CA GLU A 78 -3.56 -13.44 21.59
C GLU A 78 -4.50 -12.60 20.72
N ALA A 79 -4.44 -11.26 20.84
CA ALA A 79 -5.23 -10.35 20.02
C ALA A 79 -4.92 -10.53 18.53
N TYR A 80 -3.64 -10.72 18.19
CA TYR A 80 -3.21 -11.04 16.83
C TYR A 80 -3.86 -12.33 16.32
N ASN A 81 -3.80 -13.42 17.09
CA ASN A 81 -4.36 -14.72 16.71
C ASN A 81 -5.88 -14.68 16.56
N VAL A 82 -6.58 -13.91 17.42
CA VAL A 82 -8.02 -13.68 17.30
C VAL A 82 -8.35 -12.99 15.97
N CYS A 83 -7.63 -11.93 15.63
CA CYS A 83 -7.87 -11.15 14.41
C CYS A 83 -7.46 -11.89 13.12
N ASP A 84 -6.45 -12.76 13.18
CA ASP A 84 -6.01 -13.56 12.02
C ASP A 84 -7.04 -14.65 11.65
N ASN A 85 -7.88 -15.06 12.60
CA ASN A 85 -8.96 -16.01 12.38
C ASN A 85 -10.33 -15.30 12.31
N LYS A 86 -10.85 -15.12 11.09
CA LYS A 86 -12.15 -14.47 10.84
C LYS A 86 -13.32 -15.08 11.63
N GLY A 87 -13.31 -16.41 11.85
CA GLY A 87 -14.36 -17.07 12.64
C GLY A 87 -14.29 -16.68 14.11
N LEU A 88 -13.10 -16.73 14.70
CA LEU A 88 -12.88 -16.34 16.09
C LEU A 88 -13.15 -14.84 16.30
N THR A 89 -12.71 -13.99 15.36
CA THR A 89 -13.06 -12.56 15.36
C THR A 89 -14.58 -12.35 15.45
N ASN A 90 -15.35 -13.04 14.61
CA ASN A 90 -16.82 -12.93 14.62
C ASN A 90 -17.44 -13.40 15.94
N GLU A 91 -16.88 -14.42 16.60
CA GLU A 91 -17.35 -14.85 17.92
C GLU A 91 -17.17 -13.78 19.00
N TYR A 92 -16.01 -13.12 19.04
CA TYR A 92 -15.75 -12.02 19.98
C TYR A 92 -16.66 -10.82 19.71
N LEU A 93 -16.80 -10.44 18.43
CA LEU A 93 -17.67 -9.33 18.02
C LEU A 93 -19.14 -9.60 18.36
N SER A 94 -19.64 -10.81 18.07
CA SER A 94 -21.01 -11.22 18.37
C SER A 94 -21.30 -11.21 19.87
N LYS A 95 -20.39 -11.76 20.70
CA LYS A 95 -20.51 -11.74 22.17
C LYS A 95 -20.55 -10.32 22.74
N ALA A 96 -19.86 -9.38 22.09
CA ALA A 96 -19.86 -7.96 22.48
C ALA A 96 -21.03 -7.16 21.89
N GLY A 97 -21.96 -7.79 21.17
CA GLY A 97 -23.09 -7.11 20.53
C GLY A 97 -22.70 -6.20 19.37
N VAL A 98 -21.50 -6.38 18.80
CA VAL A 98 -21.02 -5.59 17.67
C VAL A 98 -21.65 -6.13 16.37
N PRO A 99 -22.25 -5.27 15.52
CA PRO A 99 -22.86 -5.70 14.28
C PRO A 99 -21.85 -6.35 13.33
N ILE A 100 -22.12 -7.60 12.94
CA ILE A 100 -21.39 -8.39 11.93
C ILE A 100 -22.38 -8.99 10.93
N PRO A 101 -21.95 -9.40 9.72
CA PRO A 101 -22.81 -10.14 8.81
C PRO A 101 -23.27 -11.43 9.48
N GLN A 102 -24.58 -11.70 9.45
CA GLN A 102 -25.12 -12.94 10.00
C GLN A 102 -24.62 -14.11 9.16
N GLY A 103 -23.94 -15.06 9.79
CA GLY A 103 -23.30 -16.15 9.07
C GLY A 103 -22.65 -17.17 9.99
N LYS A 104 -22.11 -18.23 9.38
CA LYS A 104 -21.47 -19.34 10.09
C LYS A 104 -20.23 -19.84 9.35
N LYS A 105 -19.21 -20.21 10.12
CA LYS A 105 -18.02 -20.94 9.65
C LYS A 105 -18.33 -22.44 9.55
N PHE A 106 -17.85 -23.06 8.48
CA PHE A 106 -17.94 -24.49 8.22
C PHE A 106 -16.54 -25.08 8.04
N SER A 107 -16.32 -26.25 8.66
CA SER A 107 -15.05 -26.96 8.62
C SER A 107 -14.83 -27.70 7.30
N ALA A 108 -13.63 -28.23 7.09
CA ALA A 108 -13.31 -29.02 5.91
C ALA A 108 -14.19 -30.28 5.77
N GLU A 109 -14.62 -30.85 6.89
CA GLU A 109 -15.39 -32.09 6.99
C GLU A 109 -16.89 -31.85 6.82
N THR A 110 -17.36 -30.59 6.95
CA THR A 110 -18.77 -30.25 6.78
C THR A 110 -19.20 -30.56 5.34
N LYS A 111 -20.29 -31.33 5.17
CA LYS A 111 -20.82 -31.65 3.84
C LYS A 111 -21.45 -30.42 3.19
N ASP A 112 -21.27 -30.26 1.87
CA ASP A 112 -21.88 -29.16 1.11
C ASP A 112 -23.41 -29.10 1.33
N SER A 113 -24.08 -30.24 1.49
CA SER A 113 -25.52 -30.30 1.80
C SER A 113 -25.92 -29.62 3.10
N GLU A 114 -25.09 -29.71 4.14
CA GLU A 114 -25.35 -29.06 5.44
C GLU A 114 -25.17 -27.54 5.33
N ILE A 115 -24.17 -27.10 4.56
CA ILE A 115 -23.95 -25.68 4.26
C ILE A 115 -25.14 -25.10 3.50
N LEU A 116 -25.60 -25.80 2.47
CA LEU A 116 -26.78 -25.39 1.68
C LEU A 116 -28.05 -25.38 2.53
N HIS A 117 -28.21 -26.30 3.50
CA HIS A 117 -29.34 -26.29 4.41
C HIS A 117 -29.33 -25.07 5.33
N TYR A 118 -28.17 -24.74 5.91
CA TYR A 118 -28.00 -23.51 6.68
C TYR A 118 -28.25 -22.25 5.84
N ALA A 119 -27.75 -22.20 4.61
CA ALA A 119 -27.94 -21.05 3.73
C ALA A 119 -29.43 -20.72 3.48
N LYS A 120 -30.30 -21.74 3.47
CA LYS A 120 -31.77 -21.54 3.35
C LYS A 120 -32.40 -20.84 4.55
N THR A 121 -31.72 -20.79 5.70
CA THR A 121 -32.19 -20.08 6.89
C THR A 121 -31.77 -18.62 6.92
N LEU A 122 -30.99 -18.16 5.92
CA LEU A 122 -30.53 -16.78 5.81
C LEU A 122 -31.31 -16.06 4.71
N GLU A 123 -31.44 -14.74 4.87
CA GLU A 123 -31.94 -13.88 3.79
C GLU A 123 -30.86 -13.70 2.72
N PHE A 124 -31.26 -13.87 1.46
CA PHE A 124 -30.43 -13.62 0.29
C PHE A 124 -30.38 -12.11 -0.03
N PRO A 125 -29.29 -11.60 -0.65
CA PRO A 125 -28.17 -12.37 -1.18
C PRO A 125 -27.13 -12.77 -0.11
N LEU A 126 -26.29 -13.75 -0.46
CA LEU A 126 -25.25 -14.32 0.41
C LEU A 126 -23.84 -14.04 -0.12
N VAL A 127 -22.86 -14.24 0.76
CA VAL A 127 -21.43 -14.24 0.48
C VAL A 127 -20.84 -15.58 0.93
N LEU A 128 -20.08 -16.21 0.04
CA LEU A 128 -19.22 -17.35 0.35
C LEU A 128 -17.76 -16.87 0.35
N LYS A 129 -17.05 -17.06 1.47
CA LYS A 129 -15.63 -16.71 1.57
C LYS A 129 -14.81 -17.79 2.31
N PRO A 130 -13.56 -18.06 1.91
CA PRO A 130 -12.67 -18.94 2.68
C PRO A 130 -12.23 -18.27 3.99
N THR A 131 -11.91 -19.08 5.00
CA THR A 131 -11.46 -18.58 6.31
C THR A 131 -10.06 -17.96 6.27
N ASN A 132 -9.19 -18.43 5.38
CA ASN A 132 -7.78 -18.04 5.25
C ASN A 132 -7.43 -17.45 3.86
N GLY A 133 -8.41 -16.87 3.17
CA GLY A 133 -8.19 -16.23 1.87
C GLY A 133 -7.57 -14.84 1.99
N CYS A 134 -6.54 -14.56 1.18
CA CYS A 134 -5.95 -13.23 1.05
C CYS A 134 -6.48 -12.49 -0.20
N ALA A 135 -6.61 -11.16 -0.10
CA ALA A 135 -6.90 -10.26 -1.23
C ALA A 135 -8.18 -10.60 -2.02
N GLY A 136 -9.21 -11.14 -1.34
CA GLY A 136 -10.49 -11.48 -1.95
C GLY A 136 -10.49 -12.78 -2.78
N LYS A 137 -9.39 -13.55 -2.78
CA LYS A 137 -9.33 -14.81 -3.53
C LYS A 137 -10.31 -15.83 -2.92
N GLY A 138 -11.23 -16.33 -3.75
CA GLY A 138 -12.26 -17.29 -3.33
C GLY A 138 -13.47 -16.64 -2.66
N VAL A 139 -13.55 -15.31 -2.61
CA VAL A 139 -14.75 -14.61 -2.17
C VAL A 139 -15.72 -14.52 -3.34
N ILE A 140 -16.91 -15.08 -3.17
CA ILE A 140 -18.03 -14.96 -4.11
C ILE A 140 -19.13 -14.23 -3.36
N ALA A 141 -19.47 -13.03 -3.83
CA ALA A 141 -20.45 -12.15 -3.20
C ALA A 141 -21.66 -11.94 -4.12
N ASN A 142 -22.76 -11.47 -3.54
CA ASN A 142 -24.04 -11.30 -4.23
C ASN A 142 -24.54 -12.61 -4.86
N ILE A 143 -24.49 -13.70 -4.09
CA ILE A 143 -25.09 -14.99 -4.44
C ILE A 143 -26.59 -14.85 -4.18
N GLU A 144 -27.42 -14.91 -5.21
CA GLU A 144 -28.86 -14.65 -5.14
C GLU A 144 -29.68 -15.93 -4.96
N THR A 145 -29.11 -17.09 -5.27
CA THR A 145 -29.82 -18.38 -5.24
C THR A 145 -29.01 -19.51 -4.59
N ILE A 146 -29.69 -20.57 -4.17
CA ILE A 146 -29.05 -21.79 -3.63
C ILE A 146 -28.23 -22.52 -4.69
N GLU A 147 -28.68 -22.46 -5.94
CA GLU A 147 -28.00 -23.04 -7.11
C GLU A 147 -26.66 -22.35 -7.34
N GLU A 148 -26.64 -21.01 -7.32
CA GLU A 148 -25.40 -20.24 -7.38
C GLU A 148 -24.47 -20.56 -6.20
N LEU A 149 -25.00 -20.69 -4.97
CA LEU A 149 -24.19 -21.07 -3.82
C LEU A 149 -23.56 -22.46 -3.99
N LYS A 150 -24.29 -23.40 -4.58
CA LYS A 150 -23.79 -24.76 -4.85
C LYS A 150 -22.63 -24.72 -5.84
N GLU A 151 -22.73 -23.94 -6.91
CA GLU A 151 -21.64 -23.74 -7.87
C GLU A 151 -20.44 -23.05 -7.20
N ALA A 152 -20.69 -22.02 -6.40
CA ALA A 152 -19.68 -21.31 -5.62
C ALA A 152 -18.93 -22.26 -4.67
N LEU A 153 -19.62 -23.15 -3.96
CA LEU A 153 -19.01 -24.15 -3.07
C LEU A 153 -18.11 -25.12 -3.83
N VAL A 154 -18.53 -25.60 -5.00
CA VAL A 154 -17.70 -26.47 -5.85
C VAL A 154 -16.42 -25.76 -6.26
N TYR A 155 -16.54 -24.53 -6.76
CA TYR A 155 -15.38 -23.73 -7.14
C TYR A 155 -14.43 -23.50 -5.95
N VAL A 156 -14.93 -22.95 -4.84
CA VAL A 156 -14.11 -22.53 -3.69
C VAL A 156 -13.48 -23.73 -2.99
N ARG A 157 -14.28 -24.76 -2.65
CA ARG A 157 -13.79 -25.89 -1.85
C ARG A 157 -13.00 -26.89 -2.68
N LYS A 158 -13.39 -27.14 -3.94
CA LYS A 158 -12.81 -28.23 -4.76
C LYS A 158 -11.82 -27.72 -5.80
N GLU A 159 -12.14 -26.66 -6.53
CA GLU A 159 -11.26 -26.21 -7.63
C GLU A 159 -10.07 -25.39 -7.16
N ILE A 160 -10.30 -24.45 -6.23
CA ILE A 160 -9.24 -23.61 -5.66
C ILE A 160 -8.77 -24.09 -4.27
N ASN A 161 -9.32 -25.20 -3.79
CA ASN A 161 -8.88 -25.97 -2.62
C ASN A 161 -8.85 -25.17 -1.31
N TYR A 162 -9.93 -24.44 -1.02
CA TYR A 162 -10.20 -23.84 0.28
C TYR A 162 -11.30 -24.62 1.02
N PRO A 163 -10.95 -25.64 1.81
CA PRO A 163 -11.94 -26.58 2.35
C PRO A 163 -12.80 -25.97 3.47
N GLU A 164 -12.26 -25.03 4.25
CA GLU A 164 -12.97 -24.27 5.27
C GLU A 164 -13.56 -22.97 4.68
N VAL A 165 -14.85 -22.75 4.91
CA VAL A 165 -15.59 -21.61 4.34
C VAL A 165 -16.51 -20.96 5.35
N ILE A 166 -16.88 -19.72 5.07
CA ILE A 166 -17.90 -18.95 5.79
C ILE A 166 -19.00 -18.63 4.78
N VAL A 167 -20.25 -18.87 5.17
CA VAL A 167 -21.44 -18.38 4.48
C VAL A 167 -22.10 -17.34 5.37
N GLU A 168 -22.28 -16.13 4.83
CA GLU A 168 -22.84 -15.00 5.55
C GLU A 168 -23.74 -14.15 4.65
N GLN A 169 -24.58 -13.32 5.24
CA GLN A 169 -25.42 -12.37 4.52
C GLN A 169 -24.59 -11.34 3.76
N PHE A 170 -25.04 -10.99 2.56
CA PHE A 170 -24.48 -9.89 1.81
C PHE A 170 -24.96 -8.56 2.40
N VAL A 171 -24.00 -7.68 2.74
CA VAL A 171 -24.29 -6.36 3.28
C VAL A 171 -24.04 -5.31 2.20
N THR A 172 -25.02 -4.46 1.96
CA THR A 172 -24.92 -3.33 1.02
C THR A 172 -24.39 -2.09 1.72
N GLY A 173 -23.48 -1.35 1.08
CA GLY A 173 -23.00 -0.06 1.57
C GLY A 173 -21.63 0.30 1.02
N GLU A 174 -21.02 1.35 1.56
CA GLU A 174 -19.65 1.76 1.23
C GLU A 174 -18.65 0.99 2.10
N GLU A 175 -17.61 0.42 1.50
CA GLU A 175 -16.54 -0.27 2.23
C GLU A 175 -15.51 0.75 2.74
N ILE A 176 -15.49 0.92 4.06
CA ILE A 176 -14.66 1.90 4.77
C ILE A 176 -13.66 1.16 5.65
N ARG A 177 -12.39 1.59 5.59
CA ARG A 177 -11.36 1.17 6.55
C ARG A 177 -11.15 2.26 7.58
N VAL A 178 -11.58 2.00 8.80
CA VAL A 178 -11.40 2.87 9.96
C VAL A 178 -10.15 2.44 10.71
N TYR A 179 -9.31 3.39 11.12
CA TYR A 179 -8.16 3.12 11.98
C TYR A 179 -8.47 3.58 13.41
N VAL A 180 -8.41 2.63 14.34
CA VAL A 180 -8.74 2.84 15.76
C VAL A 180 -7.47 2.68 16.59
N LEU A 181 -7.28 3.56 17.57
CA LEU A 181 -6.23 3.48 18.58
C LEU A 181 -6.84 3.79 19.96
N GLY A 182 -6.86 2.79 20.83
CA GLY A 182 -7.60 2.82 22.09
C GLY A 182 -9.08 3.16 21.84
N ASP A 183 -9.50 4.30 22.36
CA ASP A 183 -10.89 4.77 22.32
C ASP A 183 -11.11 5.83 21.23
N LYS A 184 -10.18 5.96 20.27
CA LYS A 184 -10.19 7.04 19.28
C LYS A 184 -10.16 6.50 17.86
N ILE A 185 -10.96 7.14 17.01
CA ILE A 185 -10.86 7.03 15.55
C ILE A 185 -9.78 8.00 15.08
N LEU A 186 -8.70 7.48 14.51
CA LEU A 186 -7.61 8.30 13.95
C LEU A 186 -7.85 8.69 12.49
N GLY A 187 -8.63 7.88 11.76
CA GLY A 187 -8.99 8.17 10.40
C GLY A 187 -9.89 7.10 9.79
N ALA A 188 -10.59 7.44 8.71
CA ALA A 188 -11.35 6.51 7.91
C ALA A 188 -11.07 6.74 6.43
N ALA A 189 -10.89 5.65 5.68
CA ALA A 189 -10.62 5.70 4.26
C ALA A 189 -11.63 4.85 3.50
N ASN A 190 -12.37 5.47 2.59
CA ASN A 190 -13.16 4.77 1.58
C ASN A 190 -12.21 4.24 0.50
N ARG A 191 -12.41 2.98 0.12
CA ARG A 191 -11.63 2.34 -0.95
C ARG A 191 -12.48 2.30 -2.21
N ARG A 192 -12.55 3.42 -2.94
CA ARG A 192 -13.34 3.46 -4.17
C ARG A 192 -12.70 2.51 -5.20
N PRO A 193 -13.46 1.58 -5.83
CA PRO A 193 -12.90 0.67 -6.82
C PRO A 193 -12.17 1.38 -7.95
N ALA A 194 -11.23 0.68 -8.60
CA ALA A 194 -10.47 1.24 -9.72
C ALA A 194 -11.43 1.86 -10.74
N ASN A 195 -11.17 3.10 -11.15
CA ASN A 195 -12.11 3.87 -11.96
C ASN A 195 -11.39 4.90 -12.84
N ILE A 196 -12.08 5.45 -13.82
CA ILE A 196 -11.70 6.64 -14.59
C ILE A 196 -12.90 7.57 -14.72
N VAL A 197 -12.66 8.85 -14.99
CA VAL A 197 -13.69 9.84 -15.28
C VAL A 197 -13.47 10.33 -16.71
N GLY A 198 -14.50 10.25 -17.54
CA GLY A 198 -14.47 10.77 -18.90
C GLY A 198 -14.24 12.28 -18.92
N ASP A 199 -13.46 12.74 -19.88
CA ASP A 199 -13.27 14.15 -20.19
C ASP A 199 -13.84 14.53 -21.57
N GLY A 200 -14.47 13.58 -22.27
CA GLY A 200 -15.05 13.79 -23.60
C GLY A 200 -14.03 13.84 -24.75
N VAL A 201 -12.73 13.68 -24.47
CA VAL A 201 -11.67 13.81 -25.47
C VAL A 201 -10.76 12.57 -25.49
N ASN A 202 -10.35 12.09 -24.33
CA ASN A 202 -9.41 10.98 -24.20
C ASN A 202 -10.11 9.61 -24.21
N THR A 203 -9.47 8.63 -24.84
CA THR A 203 -9.94 7.23 -24.79
C THR A 203 -9.81 6.66 -23.38
N VAL A 204 -10.56 5.59 -23.09
CA VAL A 204 -10.43 4.81 -21.83
C VAL A 204 -8.96 4.46 -21.55
N GLN A 205 -8.21 4.02 -22.58
CA GLN A 205 -6.80 3.67 -22.45
C GLN A 205 -5.91 4.88 -22.07
N GLN A 206 -6.17 6.06 -22.65
CA GLN A 206 -5.46 7.30 -22.33
C GLN A 206 -5.79 7.79 -20.92
N LEU A 207 -7.07 7.74 -20.53
CA LEU A 207 -7.53 8.09 -19.18
C LEU A 207 -6.87 7.21 -18.10
N ILE A 208 -6.75 5.90 -18.35
CA ILE A 208 -6.03 4.98 -17.46
C ILE A 208 -4.55 5.38 -17.33
N ARG A 209 -3.89 5.72 -18.44
CA ARG A 209 -2.47 6.16 -18.43
C ARG A 209 -2.30 7.46 -17.63
N LYS A 210 -3.14 8.46 -17.89
CA LYS A 210 -3.14 9.74 -17.17
C LYS A 210 -3.36 9.53 -15.66
N LYS A 211 -4.33 8.70 -15.28
CA LYS A 211 -4.57 8.35 -13.88
C LYS A 211 -3.38 7.63 -13.24
N ASN A 212 -2.73 6.72 -13.96
CA ASN A 212 -1.54 6.03 -13.44
C ASN A 212 -0.35 6.99 -13.25
N GLN A 213 -0.19 8.01 -14.10
CA GLN A 213 0.82 9.06 -13.88
C GLN A 213 0.54 9.85 -12.60
N GLU A 214 -0.73 10.21 -12.35
CA GLU A 214 -1.11 10.86 -11.09
C GLU A 214 -0.90 9.96 -9.88
N ARG A 215 -1.19 8.65 -9.99
CA ARG A 215 -0.94 7.68 -8.91
C ARG A 215 0.55 7.53 -8.58
N LYS A 216 1.46 7.70 -9.56
CA LYS A 216 2.91 7.69 -9.34
C LYS A 216 3.41 8.86 -8.48
N LYS A 217 2.67 9.95 -8.38
CA LYS A 217 3.01 11.07 -7.50
C LYS A 217 2.69 10.78 -6.03
N ILE A 218 1.95 9.70 -5.75
CA ILE A 218 1.46 9.36 -4.40
C ILE A 218 2.30 8.19 -3.85
N PRO A 219 3.09 8.36 -2.78
CA PRO A 219 3.97 7.30 -2.26
C PRO A 219 3.24 5.96 -2.01
N HIS A 220 2.03 6.02 -1.47
CA HIS A 220 1.23 4.81 -1.20
C HIS A 220 0.74 4.09 -2.47
N LEU A 221 0.54 4.82 -3.57
CA LEU A 221 -0.03 4.30 -4.83
C LEU A 221 1.01 4.08 -5.92
N TYR A 222 2.27 4.51 -5.70
CA TYR A 222 3.36 4.46 -6.67
C TYR A 222 3.46 3.10 -7.38
N PHE A 223 3.52 2.02 -6.61
CA PHE A 223 3.60 0.64 -7.12
C PHE A 223 2.25 -0.06 -7.26
N ARG A 224 1.15 0.69 -7.33
CA ARG A 224 -0.23 0.16 -7.43
C ARG A 224 -0.96 0.77 -8.64
N PRO A 225 -0.42 0.65 -9.86
CA PRO A 225 -1.09 1.16 -11.06
C PRO A 225 -2.32 0.31 -11.38
N ILE A 226 -3.27 0.93 -12.09
CA ILE A 226 -4.36 0.23 -12.75
C ILE A 226 -3.77 -0.52 -13.95
N LYS A 227 -3.69 -1.85 -13.83
CA LYS A 227 -3.26 -2.75 -14.91
C LYS A 227 -4.45 -3.17 -15.76
N VAL A 228 -4.31 -3.09 -17.09
CA VAL A 228 -5.34 -3.52 -18.06
C VAL A 228 -5.25 -5.04 -18.28
N ASP A 229 -5.92 -5.79 -17.41
CA ASP A 229 -6.02 -7.25 -17.47
C ASP A 229 -7.38 -7.70 -18.03
N LYS A 230 -7.69 -8.99 -17.91
CA LYS A 230 -8.98 -9.55 -18.37
C LYS A 230 -10.17 -9.02 -17.59
N GLU A 231 -10.02 -8.78 -16.29
CA GLU A 231 -11.09 -8.26 -15.43
C GLU A 231 -11.45 -6.82 -15.82
N VAL A 232 -10.43 -5.99 -16.05
CA VAL A 232 -10.64 -4.61 -16.51
C VAL A 232 -11.35 -4.57 -17.86
N ARG A 233 -10.90 -5.38 -18.83
CA ARG A 233 -11.55 -5.49 -20.15
C ARG A 233 -13.01 -5.92 -20.03
N HIS A 234 -13.29 -6.95 -19.24
CA HIS A 234 -14.65 -7.43 -19.04
C HIS A 234 -15.53 -6.38 -18.34
N SER A 235 -14.98 -5.64 -17.38
CA SER A 235 -15.71 -4.59 -16.65
C SER A 235 -16.09 -3.42 -17.55
N ILE A 236 -15.18 -2.97 -18.43
CA ILE A 236 -15.49 -1.89 -19.38
C ILE A 236 -16.46 -2.35 -20.48
N GLU A 237 -16.31 -3.58 -20.98
CA GLU A 237 -17.22 -4.17 -21.97
C GLU A 237 -18.64 -4.28 -21.40
N GLY A 238 -18.78 -4.76 -20.16
CA GLY A 238 -20.07 -4.80 -19.46
C GLY A 238 -20.68 -3.42 -19.20
N ALA A 239 -19.86 -2.36 -19.18
CA ALA A 239 -20.32 -0.97 -19.10
C ALA A 239 -20.59 -0.33 -20.47
N GLY A 240 -20.44 -1.08 -21.58
CA GLY A 240 -20.65 -0.61 -22.95
C GLY A 240 -19.47 0.16 -23.56
N TYR A 241 -18.25 -0.03 -23.04
CA TYR A 241 -17.04 0.66 -23.51
C TYR A 241 -15.96 -0.32 -23.97
N THR A 242 -15.12 0.13 -24.89
CA THR A 242 -13.85 -0.48 -25.27
C THR A 242 -12.68 0.39 -24.81
N LEU A 243 -11.44 -0.09 -24.93
CA LEU A 243 -10.24 0.69 -24.60
C LEU A 243 -10.10 1.96 -25.47
N ASP A 244 -10.65 1.93 -26.69
CA ASP A 244 -10.61 3.03 -27.65
C ASP A 244 -11.85 3.94 -27.57
N SER A 245 -12.84 3.57 -26.76
CA SER A 245 -14.03 4.41 -26.55
C SER A 245 -13.65 5.70 -25.83
N ILE A 246 -14.31 6.80 -26.18
CA ILE A 246 -14.17 8.11 -25.51
C ILE A 246 -15.38 8.32 -24.59
N PRO A 247 -15.22 8.23 -23.26
CA PRO A 247 -16.33 8.45 -22.34
C PRO A 247 -16.74 9.92 -22.28
N LYS A 248 -18.05 10.17 -22.18
CA LYS A 248 -18.60 11.53 -22.00
C LYS A 248 -17.99 12.21 -20.77
N ALA A 249 -17.80 13.53 -20.88
CA ALA A 249 -17.28 14.35 -19.78
C ALA A 249 -18.07 14.13 -18.47
N GLY A 250 -17.37 13.94 -17.36
CA GLY A 250 -17.95 13.68 -16.04
C GLY A 250 -18.47 12.25 -15.79
N LYS A 251 -18.53 11.40 -16.83
CA LYS A 251 -18.98 10.00 -16.63
C LYS A 251 -17.88 9.19 -15.97
N ARG A 252 -18.15 8.71 -14.75
CA ARG A 252 -17.28 7.74 -14.07
C ARG A 252 -17.53 6.32 -14.61
N ILE A 253 -16.44 5.62 -14.93
CA ILE A 253 -16.45 4.20 -15.32
C ILE A 253 -15.62 3.44 -14.28
N TYR A 254 -16.22 2.42 -13.68
CA TYR A 254 -15.52 1.49 -12.79
C TYR A 254 -14.87 0.38 -13.61
N LEU A 255 -13.59 0.15 -13.33
CA LEU A 255 -12.72 -0.81 -14.01
C LEU A 255 -12.62 -2.14 -13.27
N ARG A 256 -13.04 -2.17 -12.00
CA ARG A 256 -13.09 -3.39 -11.18
C ARG A 256 -14.27 -3.32 -10.22
N LYS A 257 -14.75 -4.49 -9.78
CA LYS A 257 -15.76 -4.61 -8.72
C LYS A 257 -15.13 -4.49 -7.33
N ILE A 258 -13.91 -4.99 -7.16
CA ILE A 258 -13.18 -4.93 -5.89
C ILE A 258 -12.62 -3.54 -5.61
N SER A 259 -12.77 -3.11 -4.35
CA SER A 259 -12.33 -1.83 -3.78
C SER A 259 -10.83 -1.73 -3.52
N ASN A 260 -10.12 -2.86 -3.47
CA ASN A 260 -8.74 -2.94 -2.98
C ASN A 260 -7.79 -1.93 -3.64
N VAL A 261 -7.08 -1.14 -2.82
CA VAL A 261 -6.08 -0.17 -3.28
C VAL A 261 -4.95 -0.85 -4.08
N SER A 262 -4.59 -2.09 -3.74
CA SER A 262 -3.63 -2.91 -4.50
C SER A 262 -4.10 -3.27 -5.92
N ALA A 263 -5.41 -3.24 -6.18
CA ALA A 263 -6.01 -3.52 -7.48
C ALA A 263 -6.26 -2.24 -8.31
N GLY A 264 -5.74 -1.10 -7.86
CA GLY A 264 -5.94 0.19 -8.51
C GLY A 264 -7.05 1.04 -7.91
N GLY A 265 -7.60 0.64 -6.75
CA GLY A 265 -8.57 1.44 -6.00
C GLY A 265 -7.98 2.78 -5.53
N ASP A 266 -8.89 3.73 -5.29
CA ASP A 266 -8.61 5.09 -4.86
C ASP A 266 -8.90 5.24 -3.36
N PRO A 267 -7.91 5.61 -2.53
CA PRO A 267 -8.14 5.90 -1.12
C PRO A 267 -8.69 7.32 -0.94
N ILE A 268 -9.86 7.44 -0.32
CA ILE A 268 -10.57 8.71 -0.15
C ILE A 268 -10.80 8.93 1.34
N ASP A 269 -10.45 10.10 1.86
CA ASP A 269 -10.72 10.42 3.26
C ASP A 269 -12.23 10.42 3.52
N PHE A 270 -12.64 9.63 4.52
CA PHE A 270 -14.01 9.46 4.96
C PHE A 270 -14.19 9.85 6.43
N THR A 271 -13.12 10.31 7.09
CA THR A 271 -13.09 10.46 8.56
C THR A 271 -14.20 11.36 9.09
N ASN A 272 -14.41 12.52 8.46
CA ASN A 272 -15.42 13.50 8.92
C ASN A 272 -16.87 13.11 8.53
N ARG A 273 -17.06 12.07 7.73
CA ARG A 273 -18.39 11.55 7.36
C ARG A 273 -18.91 10.49 8.34
N LEU A 274 -18.05 9.96 9.21
CA LEU A 274 -18.48 9.02 10.24
C LEU A 274 -19.33 9.74 11.30
N THR A 275 -20.54 9.23 11.51
CA THR A 275 -21.37 9.61 12.66
C THR A 275 -20.81 9.00 13.95
N ASP A 276 -21.26 9.50 15.10
CA ASP A 276 -20.81 8.96 16.39
C ASP A 276 -21.26 7.52 16.60
N ASN A 277 -22.41 7.12 16.06
CA ASN A 277 -22.84 5.72 16.07
C ASN A 277 -21.86 4.81 15.31
N MET A 278 -21.45 5.19 14.11
CA MET A 278 -20.47 4.43 13.32
C MET A 278 -19.10 4.36 14.00
N LYS A 279 -18.64 5.46 14.61
CA LYS A 279 -17.39 5.49 15.39
C LYS A 279 -17.47 4.55 16.59
N ASN A 280 -18.58 4.58 17.32
CA ASN A 280 -18.78 3.72 18.49
C ASN A 280 -18.79 2.24 18.10
N ILE A 281 -19.41 1.87 16.96
CA ILE A 281 -19.35 0.49 16.44
C ILE A 281 -17.89 0.06 16.20
N ALA A 282 -17.08 0.90 15.54
CA ALA A 282 -15.67 0.60 15.30
C ALA A 282 -14.84 0.48 16.60
N ILE A 283 -15.06 1.39 17.56
CA ILE A 283 -14.38 1.37 18.86
C ILE A 283 -14.77 0.11 19.65
N SER A 284 -16.07 -0.21 19.71
CA SER A 284 -16.56 -1.42 20.37
C SER A 284 -16.02 -2.70 19.74
N ALA A 285 -15.85 -2.72 18.41
CA ALA A 285 -15.21 -3.85 17.71
C ALA A 285 -13.78 -4.10 18.18
N VAL A 286 -13.01 -3.03 18.42
CA VAL A 286 -11.65 -3.13 18.94
C VAL A 286 -11.64 -3.55 20.40
N LYS A 287 -12.50 -2.94 21.23
CA LYS A 287 -12.64 -3.30 22.66
C LYS A 287 -13.12 -4.73 22.89
N ALA A 288 -13.84 -5.31 21.93
CA ALA A 288 -14.33 -6.68 22.01
C ALA A 288 -13.19 -7.71 22.06
N VAL A 289 -11.99 -7.38 21.56
CA VAL A 289 -10.83 -8.28 21.55
C VAL A 289 -9.83 -7.85 22.63
N PRO A 290 -9.66 -8.63 23.73
CA PRO A 290 -8.69 -8.31 24.77
C PRO A 290 -7.26 -8.19 24.21
N GLY A 291 -6.52 -7.17 24.65
CA GLY A 291 -5.15 -6.92 24.19
C GLY A 291 -5.04 -6.24 22.82
N LEU A 292 -6.16 -5.91 22.17
CA LEU A 292 -6.16 -5.17 20.90
C LEU A 292 -6.23 -3.66 21.14
N VAL A 293 -5.08 -3.00 21.23
CA VAL A 293 -5.02 -1.54 21.48
C VAL A 293 -5.12 -0.69 20.20
N GLN A 294 -4.86 -1.28 19.04
CA GLN A 294 -4.94 -0.58 17.75
C GLN A 294 -5.31 -1.55 16.63
N CYS A 295 -6.10 -1.07 15.67
CA CYS A 295 -6.62 -1.93 14.62
C CYS A 295 -7.09 -1.13 13.41
N GLY A 296 -6.89 -1.68 12.20
CA GLY A 296 -7.69 -1.31 11.04
C GLY A 296 -8.98 -2.11 11.03
N VAL A 297 -10.09 -1.44 11.23
CA VAL A 297 -11.44 -1.99 11.22
C VAL A 297 -12.03 -1.80 9.84
N ASP A 298 -12.31 -2.89 9.15
CA ASP A 298 -13.03 -2.84 7.87
C ASP A 298 -14.51 -2.99 8.14
N MET A 299 -15.29 -2.05 7.63
CA MET A 299 -16.73 -2.00 7.84
C MET A 299 -17.46 -1.61 6.56
N ILE A 300 -18.67 -2.14 6.39
CA ILE A 300 -19.62 -1.63 5.40
C ILE A 300 -20.53 -0.64 6.10
N ILE A 301 -20.64 0.55 5.52
CA ILE A 301 -21.43 1.66 6.04
C ILE A 301 -22.61 1.95 5.12
N ASP A 302 -23.80 1.98 5.70
CA ASP A 302 -25.02 2.52 5.09
C ASP A 302 -25.29 3.88 5.75
N GLU A 303 -24.82 4.96 5.10
CA GLU A 303 -24.99 6.33 5.61
C GLU A 303 -26.45 6.73 5.78
N LYS A 304 -27.35 6.23 4.92
CA LYS A 304 -28.77 6.61 4.98
C LYS A 304 -29.46 6.06 6.22
N ARG A 305 -29.02 4.89 6.68
CA ARG A 305 -29.58 4.22 7.87
C ARG A 305 -28.75 4.43 9.13
N ASP A 306 -27.65 5.16 9.02
CA ASP A 306 -26.66 5.32 10.09
C ASP A 306 -26.21 3.98 10.68
N ARG A 307 -25.88 3.02 9.81
CA ARG A 307 -25.46 1.66 10.21
C ARG A 307 -24.05 1.34 9.74
N GLY A 308 -23.29 0.65 10.59
CA GLY A 308 -22.00 0.06 10.27
C GLY A 308 -22.00 -1.43 10.60
N VAL A 309 -21.43 -2.25 9.74
CA VAL A 309 -21.26 -3.69 9.95
C VAL A 309 -19.78 -4.06 9.80
N ILE A 310 -19.20 -4.71 10.80
CA ILE A 310 -17.78 -5.09 10.81
C ILE A 310 -17.54 -6.30 9.91
N LEU A 311 -16.60 -6.19 8.99
CA LEU A 311 -16.18 -7.27 8.10
C LEU A 311 -14.90 -7.99 8.57
N GLU A 312 -13.91 -7.22 9.03
CA GLU A 312 -12.63 -7.74 9.50
C GLU A 312 -11.90 -6.76 10.41
N LEU A 313 -11.05 -7.32 11.29
CA LEU A 313 -10.13 -6.59 12.14
C LEU A 313 -8.69 -6.89 11.71
N ASN A 314 -7.91 -5.85 11.40
CA ASN A 314 -6.55 -5.95 10.89
C ASN A 314 -5.54 -5.33 11.87
N THR A 315 -4.76 -6.16 12.56
CA THR A 315 -3.73 -5.71 13.52
C THR A 315 -2.52 -5.02 12.87
N LYS A 316 -2.23 -5.34 11.60
CA LYS A 316 -1.11 -4.79 10.80
C LYS A 316 -1.63 -3.90 9.67
N ALA A 317 -2.67 -3.11 9.93
CA ALA A 317 -3.33 -2.30 8.91
C ALA A 317 -2.40 -1.26 8.28
N GLY A 318 -2.42 -1.18 6.94
CA GLY A 318 -1.68 -0.16 6.21
C GLY A 318 -2.31 1.22 6.40
N ILE A 319 -1.54 2.20 6.90
CA ILE A 319 -2.03 3.57 7.17
C ILE A 319 -1.81 4.54 6.00
N GLY A 320 -1.12 4.10 4.94
CA GLY A 320 -0.81 4.97 3.80
C GLY A 320 -2.05 5.47 3.04
N SER A 321 -3.18 4.77 3.10
CA SER A 321 -4.45 5.24 2.53
C SER A 321 -5.05 6.41 3.32
N HIS A 322 -4.74 6.51 4.61
CA HIS A 322 -5.20 7.58 5.50
C HIS A 322 -4.26 8.79 5.45
N ILE A 323 -2.96 8.57 5.26
CA ILE A 323 -1.95 9.65 5.19
C ILE A 323 -1.94 10.31 3.80
N PHE A 324 -2.04 9.51 2.74
CA PHE A 324 -1.94 9.96 1.35
C PHE A 324 -3.21 9.64 0.55
N PRO A 325 -4.38 10.19 0.92
CA PRO A 325 -5.60 10.00 0.14
C PRO A 325 -5.49 10.72 -1.21
N ILE A 326 -6.23 10.21 -2.20
CA ILE A 326 -6.35 10.85 -3.52
C ILE A 326 -7.43 11.94 -3.55
N GLU A 327 -8.34 11.94 -2.58
CA GLU A 327 -9.40 12.93 -2.38
C GLU A 327 -9.54 13.15 -0.85
N GLY A 328 -9.51 14.39 -0.39
CA GLY A 328 -9.67 14.77 1.03
C GLY A 328 -8.37 14.99 1.80
N TYR A 329 -8.40 14.81 3.12
CA TYR A 329 -7.33 15.23 4.04
C TYR A 329 -6.53 14.04 4.58
N GLY A 330 -5.20 14.17 4.56
CA GLY A 330 -4.28 13.25 5.21
C GLY A 330 -4.43 13.30 6.73
N ARG A 331 -4.44 12.12 7.37
CA ARG A 331 -4.59 11.96 8.81
C ARG A 331 -3.25 11.59 9.45
N ASP A 332 -2.86 12.33 10.48
CA ASP A 332 -1.59 12.13 11.19
C ASP A 332 -1.68 10.97 12.21
N ILE A 333 -1.91 9.78 11.66
CA ILE A 333 -1.91 8.52 12.41
C ILE A 333 -0.54 8.25 13.05
N PRO A 334 0.62 8.49 12.39
CA PRO A 334 1.92 8.27 13.01
C PRO A 334 2.10 9.07 14.30
N LYS A 335 1.77 10.37 14.30
CA LYS A 335 1.81 11.20 15.52
C LYS A 335 1.00 10.58 16.64
N ALA A 336 -0.25 10.18 16.36
CA ALA A 336 -1.12 9.59 17.36
C ALA A 336 -0.61 8.24 17.91
N ILE A 337 0.01 7.41 17.06
CA ILE A 337 0.67 6.18 17.50
C ILE A 337 1.84 6.51 18.44
N ILE A 338 2.74 7.41 18.05
CA ILE A 338 3.88 7.78 18.90
C ILE A 338 3.40 8.42 20.22
N ASP A 339 2.38 9.28 20.19
CA ASP A 339 1.76 9.87 21.39
C ASP A 339 1.19 8.82 22.37
N TYR A 340 0.82 7.63 21.87
CA TYR A 340 0.27 6.53 22.68
C TYR A 340 1.34 5.59 23.23
N TYR A 341 2.40 5.33 22.44
CA TYR A 341 3.51 4.49 22.88
C TYR A 341 4.48 5.24 23.78
N PHE A 342 4.71 6.53 23.51
CA PHE A 342 5.67 7.40 24.19
C PHE A 342 5.02 8.74 24.58
N PRO A 343 4.06 8.73 25.52
CA PRO A 343 3.31 9.93 25.93
C PRO A 343 4.20 11.09 26.41
N GLU A 344 5.37 10.79 26.94
CA GLU A 344 6.39 11.75 27.39
C GLU A 344 7.02 12.56 26.26
N THR A 345 6.90 12.11 25.01
CA THR A 345 7.50 12.77 23.83
C THR A 345 6.54 13.75 23.12
N LYS A 346 5.32 13.96 23.63
CA LYS A 346 4.30 14.80 22.96
C LYS A 346 4.77 16.23 22.68
N GLU A 347 5.47 16.83 23.64
CA GLU A 347 6.01 18.19 23.53
C GLU A 347 7.25 18.27 22.62
N MET A 348 7.82 17.12 22.22
CA MET A 348 8.96 17.03 21.31
C MET A 348 8.53 16.91 19.84
N HIS A 349 7.22 16.87 19.57
CA HIS A 349 6.71 16.83 18.21
C HIS A 349 7.00 18.15 17.48
N ASN A 350 7.73 18.07 16.37
CA ASN A 350 8.03 19.20 15.51
C ASN A 350 7.40 18.99 14.12
N PRO A 351 6.23 19.58 13.84
CA PRO A 351 5.56 19.45 12.54
C PRO A 351 6.31 20.17 11.41
N ASP A 352 7.26 21.05 11.72
CA ASP A 352 8.09 21.75 10.74
C ASP A 352 9.39 21.00 10.44
N SER A 353 9.59 19.82 11.04
CA SER A 353 10.78 19.00 10.80
C SER A 353 10.83 18.52 9.34
N LYS A 354 11.83 19.03 8.63
CA LYS A 354 12.10 18.72 7.22
C LYS A 354 13.21 17.68 7.05
N VAL A 355 13.54 16.91 8.08
CA VAL A 355 14.61 15.90 7.97
C VAL A 355 14.04 14.50 7.74
N PHE A 356 14.79 13.65 7.05
CA PHE A 356 14.46 12.23 6.91
C PHE A 356 15.72 11.37 6.84
N PHE A 357 15.61 10.09 7.19
CA PHE A 357 16.76 9.16 7.19
C PHE A 357 16.80 8.27 5.96
N ASP A 358 18.00 7.75 5.65
CA ASP A 358 18.26 6.88 4.51
C ASP A 358 17.74 5.45 4.72
N LEU A 359 16.47 5.23 4.39
CA LEU A 359 15.87 3.90 4.48
C LEU A 359 16.54 2.89 3.54
N LYS A 360 17.04 3.33 2.38
CA LYS A 360 17.63 2.45 1.36
C LYS A 360 18.89 1.78 1.89
N SER A 361 19.82 2.56 2.44
CA SER A 361 21.06 2.04 3.03
C SER A 361 20.79 1.05 4.16
N ILE A 362 19.78 1.32 5.00
CA ILE A 362 19.36 0.44 6.09
C ILE A 362 18.83 -0.89 5.53
N ILE A 363 17.89 -0.84 4.58
CA ILE A 363 17.29 -2.04 3.99
C ILE A 363 18.35 -2.88 3.28
N ASP A 364 19.21 -2.27 2.47
CA ASP A 364 20.25 -2.97 1.71
C ASP A 364 21.21 -3.72 2.64
N SER A 365 21.63 -3.08 3.74
CA SER A 365 22.53 -3.67 4.72
C SER A 365 21.89 -4.86 5.46
N LEU A 366 20.62 -4.72 5.84
CA LEU A 366 19.86 -5.81 6.47
C LEU A 366 19.61 -6.96 5.47
N GLN A 367 19.22 -6.68 4.23
CA GLN A 367 18.90 -7.71 3.24
C GLN A 367 20.13 -8.49 2.78
N ARG A 368 21.29 -7.83 2.68
CA ARG A 368 22.58 -8.48 2.38
C ARG A 368 23.14 -9.27 3.56
N ARG A 369 22.47 -9.23 4.72
CA ARG A 369 22.92 -9.86 5.97
C ARG A 369 24.31 -9.39 6.40
N SER A 370 24.71 -8.19 6.01
CA SER A 370 25.94 -7.56 6.53
C SER A 370 25.74 -7.06 7.96
N SER A 371 24.48 -6.85 8.37
CA SER A 371 24.09 -6.49 9.72
C SER A 371 22.79 -7.20 10.11
N ILE A 372 22.66 -7.54 11.39
CA ILE A 372 21.42 -8.12 11.96
C ILE A 372 20.52 -7.00 12.49
N GLU A 373 21.13 -5.95 13.03
CA GLU A 373 20.54 -4.75 13.59
C GLU A 373 21.34 -3.52 13.13
N ILE A 374 20.66 -2.39 12.93
CA ILE A 374 21.23 -1.10 12.54
C ILE A 374 20.55 -0.02 13.38
N GLU A 375 21.34 0.72 14.15
CA GLU A 375 20.90 1.96 14.79
C GLU A 375 21.04 3.13 13.80
N VAL A 376 19.97 3.90 13.66
CA VAL A 376 19.93 5.05 12.76
C VAL A 376 20.54 6.25 13.47
N THR A 377 21.40 7.00 12.77
CA THR A 377 21.96 8.25 13.28
C THR A 377 20.85 9.16 13.83
N PRO A 378 21.01 9.75 15.03
CA PRO A 378 19.98 10.59 15.64
C PRO A 378 19.52 11.73 14.71
N ALA A 379 18.24 12.10 14.81
CA ALA A 379 17.72 13.25 14.09
C ALA A 379 18.35 14.54 14.64
N PRO A 380 18.69 15.51 13.78
CA PRO A 380 18.95 16.88 14.20
C PRO A 380 17.71 17.42 14.91
N THR A 381 17.89 17.92 16.14
CA THR A 381 16.82 18.53 16.94
C THR A 381 16.59 19.99 16.56
N GLU A 382 17.61 20.62 15.98
CA GLU A 382 17.58 21.99 15.48
C GLU A 382 16.94 22.09 14.09
N THR A 383 16.38 23.26 13.80
CA THR A 383 15.83 23.54 12.46
C THR A 383 16.98 23.73 11.49
N LEU A 384 17.05 22.88 10.45
CA LEU A 384 18.10 23.00 9.45
C LEU A 384 17.80 24.10 8.44
N PHE A 385 18.82 24.92 8.16
CA PHE A 385 18.87 25.84 7.03
C PHE A 385 19.49 25.11 5.87
N ALA A 386 18.86 25.16 4.69
CA ALA A 386 19.33 24.46 3.51
C ALA A 386 19.42 25.38 2.29
N LYS A 387 20.52 25.26 1.53
CA LYS A 387 20.73 25.92 0.23
C LYS A 387 21.18 24.88 -0.79
N LYS A 388 20.72 25.03 -2.02
CA LYS A 388 21.20 24.27 -3.17
C LYS A 388 22.13 25.16 -3.99
N PHE A 389 23.32 24.66 -4.28
CA PHE A 389 24.31 25.31 -5.12
C PHE A 389 24.46 24.52 -6.41
N THR A 390 24.13 25.13 -7.55
CA THR A 390 24.38 24.55 -8.87
C THR A 390 25.73 25.04 -9.35
N LEU A 391 26.68 24.11 -9.47
CA LEU A 391 28.05 24.39 -9.88
C LEU A 391 28.23 24.01 -11.35
N SER A 392 28.72 24.96 -12.16
CA SER A 392 29.06 24.73 -13.57
C SER A 392 30.57 24.76 -13.79
N GLY A 393 31.05 24.03 -14.80
CA GLY A 393 32.46 23.95 -15.19
C GLY A 393 33.05 22.53 -15.10
N SER A 394 34.35 22.40 -14.80
CA SER A 394 35.04 21.12 -14.67
C SER A 394 34.79 20.45 -13.30
N VAL A 395 33.51 20.29 -12.94
CA VAL A 395 33.07 19.81 -11.62
C VAL A 395 32.61 18.36 -11.58
N SER A 396 32.63 17.66 -12.72
CA SER A 396 32.10 16.29 -12.85
C SER A 396 32.99 15.19 -12.22
N ARG A 397 34.22 15.54 -11.84
CA ARG A 397 35.21 14.58 -11.32
C ARG A 397 34.77 13.97 -9.99
N ARG A 398 34.84 12.64 -9.89
CA ARG A 398 34.46 11.89 -8.66
C ARG A 398 35.31 12.31 -7.43
N SER A 399 36.58 12.64 -7.62
CA SER A 399 37.45 13.12 -6.53
C SER A 399 36.91 14.39 -5.88
N PHE A 400 36.35 15.30 -6.68
CA PHE A 400 35.75 16.53 -6.20
C PHE A 400 34.47 16.26 -5.40
N HIS A 401 33.59 15.37 -5.89
CA HIS A 401 32.37 14.97 -5.16
C HIS A 401 32.70 14.30 -3.82
N SER A 402 33.69 13.43 -3.79
CA SER A 402 34.18 12.80 -2.56
C SER A 402 34.77 13.82 -1.59
N TRP A 403 35.45 14.85 -2.09
CA TRP A 403 35.97 15.94 -1.27
C TRP A 403 34.83 16.78 -0.66
N ILE A 404 33.84 17.20 -1.46
CA ILE A 404 32.64 17.91 -0.96
C ILE A 404 31.99 17.12 0.17
N LYS A 405 31.75 15.83 -0.04
CA LYS A 405 31.17 14.93 0.97
C LYS A 405 32.00 14.92 2.26
N LYS A 406 33.33 14.82 2.15
CA LYS A 406 34.23 14.79 3.31
C LYS A 406 34.17 16.10 4.10
N GLU A 407 34.22 17.24 3.41
CA GLU A 407 34.18 18.56 4.04
C GLU A 407 32.82 18.87 4.69
N ALA A 408 31.72 18.40 4.09
CA ALA A 408 30.40 18.55 4.65
C ALA A 408 30.26 17.72 5.94
N LEU A 409 30.62 16.44 5.90
CA LEU A 409 30.53 15.55 7.06
C LEU A 409 31.44 16.00 8.22
N SER A 410 32.66 16.50 7.94
CA SER A 410 33.56 17.00 8.98
C SER A 410 33.05 18.26 9.69
N ARG A 411 32.07 18.95 9.11
CA ARG A 411 31.39 20.13 9.67
C ARG A 411 30.00 19.83 10.20
N ASN A 412 29.64 18.55 10.31
CA ASN A 412 28.30 18.10 10.69
C ASN A 412 27.18 18.66 9.79
N LEU A 413 27.50 18.85 8.49
CA LEU A 413 26.53 19.26 7.48
C LEU A 413 25.90 18.04 6.82
N HIS A 414 24.67 18.22 6.36
CA HIS A 414 23.87 17.22 5.66
C HIS A 414 23.61 17.64 4.22
N GLY A 415 23.20 16.68 3.38
CA GLY A 415 22.73 16.97 2.04
C GLY A 415 23.26 16.00 0.99
N SER A 416 23.53 16.50 -0.21
CA SER A 416 23.91 15.64 -1.33
C SER A 416 24.63 16.36 -2.44
N VAL A 417 25.28 15.57 -3.30
CA VAL A 417 25.76 15.99 -4.62
C VAL A 417 25.01 15.17 -5.66
N ASN A 418 24.29 15.84 -6.57
CA ASN A 418 23.56 15.23 -7.67
C ASN A 418 24.21 15.63 -8.99
N LYS A 419 24.59 14.66 -9.81
CA LYS A 419 25.15 14.93 -11.14
C LYS A 419 24.04 15.18 -12.16
N LEU A 420 24.13 16.29 -12.87
CA LEU A 420 23.22 16.69 -13.93
C LEU A 420 23.68 16.16 -15.30
N ARG A 421 22.74 15.98 -16.22
CA ARG A 421 23.01 15.50 -17.59
C ARG A 421 23.95 16.39 -18.41
N ASN A 422 23.97 17.68 -18.13
CA ASN A 422 24.80 18.66 -18.84
C ASN A 422 26.27 18.69 -18.33
N GLY A 423 26.61 17.91 -17.30
CA GLY A 423 27.96 17.86 -16.72
C GLY A 423 28.12 18.69 -15.44
N ASP A 424 27.15 19.54 -15.13
CA ASP A 424 27.08 20.32 -13.91
C ASP A 424 26.67 19.45 -12.71
N ILE A 425 26.79 20.01 -11.51
CA ILE A 425 26.34 19.33 -10.29
C ILE A 425 25.49 20.24 -9.41
N ASP A 426 24.44 19.66 -8.81
CA ASP A 426 23.70 20.27 -7.72
C ASP A 426 24.29 19.80 -6.39
N VAL A 427 24.72 20.74 -5.56
CA VAL A 427 25.22 20.50 -4.21
C VAL A 427 24.20 21.04 -3.22
N LEU A 428 23.44 20.15 -2.58
CA LEU A 428 22.54 20.48 -1.49
C LEU A 428 23.32 20.44 -0.17
N ILE A 429 23.29 21.54 0.57
CA ILE A 429 23.90 21.66 1.91
C ILE A 429 22.85 22.10 2.90
N ALA A 430 22.80 21.42 4.05
CA ALA A 430 21.98 21.82 5.18
C ALA A 430 22.77 21.77 6.50
N GLY A 431 22.54 22.76 7.36
CA GLY A 431 23.20 22.89 8.66
C GLY A 431 22.32 23.60 9.69
N ALA A 432 22.81 23.69 10.92
CA ALA A 432 22.11 24.27 12.05
C ALA A 432 21.86 25.79 11.93
N SER A 433 22.66 26.47 11.11
CA SER A 433 22.58 27.91 10.90
C SER A 433 22.87 28.28 9.45
N GLU A 434 22.31 29.41 9.01
CA GLU A 434 22.60 29.96 7.68
C GLU A 434 24.10 30.26 7.50
N ALA A 435 24.77 30.76 8.55
CA ALA A 435 26.21 31.03 8.54
C ALA A 435 27.06 29.79 8.23
N GLN A 436 26.68 28.61 8.73
CA GLN A 436 27.39 27.36 8.42
C GLN A 436 27.26 26.99 6.93
N VAL A 437 26.08 27.19 6.35
CA VAL A 437 25.81 26.91 4.93
C VAL A 437 26.56 27.90 4.04
N ASP A 438 26.58 29.18 4.41
CA ASP A 438 27.29 30.23 3.66
C ASP A 438 28.81 30.08 3.73
N THR A 439 29.34 29.69 4.90
CA THR A 439 30.76 29.33 5.04
C THR A 439 31.14 28.17 4.11
N PHE A 440 30.22 27.23 3.89
CA PHE A 440 30.45 26.14 2.95
C PHE A 440 30.47 26.60 1.49
N LYS A 441 29.61 27.56 1.11
CA LYS A 441 29.65 28.22 -0.21
C LYS A 441 31.00 28.89 -0.49
N GLU A 442 31.54 29.60 0.51
CA GLU A 442 32.87 30.19 0.40
C GLU A 442 33.95 29.14 0.19
N LEU A 443 33.83 27.99 0.86
CA LEU A 443 34.75 26.86 0.70
C LEU A 443 34.64 26.24 -0.70
N LEU A 444 33.44 26.13 -1.27
CA LEU A 444 33.24 25.69 -2.65
C LEU A 444 33.91 26.65 -3.63
N SER A 445 33.91 27.96 -3.34
CA SER A 445 34.52 28.99 -4.18
C SER A 445 36.06 29.02 -4.09
N LYS A 446 36.65 28.37 -3.08
CA LYS A 446 38.11 28.29 -2.92
C LYS A 446 38.67 27.18 -3.81
N HIS A 447 39.76 27.50 -4.51
CA HIS A 447 40.32 26.70 -5.59
C HIS A 447 40.65 25.27 -5.15
N PHE A 448 40.06 24.28 -5.83
CA PHE A 448 40.43 22.87 -5.71
C PHE A 448 41.25 22.49 -6.95
N ALA A 449 42.49 22.01 -6.76
CA ALA A 449 43.48 21.79 -7.83
C ALA A 449 43.04 20.88 -9.01
N THR A 450 41.86 20.25 -8.94
CA THR A 450 41.33 19.37 -9.99
C THR A 450 39.95 19.76 -10.52
N ALA A 451 39.32 20.80 -9.97
CA ALA A 451 38.00 21.29 -10.40
C ALA A 451 38.05 22.80 -10.61
N GLN A 452 37.68 23.24 -11.81
CA GLN A 452 37.48 24.64 -12.15
C GLN A 452 35.98 24.91 -12.15
N ILE A 453 35.54 25.81 -11.26
CA ILE A 453 34.14 26.22 -11.15
C ILE A 453 34.02 27.56 -11.88
N ASP A 454 33.19 27.59 -12.91
CA ASP A 454 33.00 28.78 -13.74
C ASP A 454 31.84 29.65 -13.22
N ASP A 455 30.80 29.02 -12.67
CA ASP A 455 29.65 29.70 -12.07
C ASP A 455 29.06 28.91 -10.88
N ILE A 456 28.45 29.64 -9.94
CA ILE A 456 27.75 29.10 -8.77
C ILE A 456 26.39 29.81 -8.65
N ALA A 457 25.33 29.14 -9.10
CA ALA A 457 23.97 29.59 -8.83
C ALA A 457 23.51 29.06 -7.47
N GLU A 458 22.81 29.90 -6.69
CA GLU A 458 22.28 29.51 -5.38
C GLU A 458 20.76 29.63 -5.31
N GLU A 459 20.14 28.69 -4.60
CA GLU A 459 18.71 28.65 -4.36
C GLU A 459 18.44 28.24 -2.91
N ARG A 460 17.52 28.95 -2.24
CA ARG A 460 17.06 28.55 -0.91
C ARG A 460 16.26 27.26 -1.02
N TRP A 461 16.66 26.23 -0.26
CA TRP A 461 16.00 24.94 -0.31
C TRP A 461 14.90 24.85 0.75
N GLN A 462 13.68 24.59 0.30
CA GLN A 462 12.49 24.51 1.17
C GLN A 462 11.95 23.09 1.34
N HIS A 463 12.48 22.12 0.60
CA HIS A 463 12.07 20.72 0.66
C HIS A 463 12.81 19.97 1.78
N PRO A 464 12.37 18.75 2.12
CA PRO A 464 13.07 17.90 3.06
C PRO A 464 14.52 17.61 2.68
N VAL A 465 15.36 17.39 3.69
CA VAL A 465 16.77 17.05 3.56
C VAL A 465 17.03 15.69 4.19
N LYS A 466 17.73 14.83 3.47
CA LYS A 466 18.19 13.55 4.00
C LYS A 466 19.35 13.77 4.96
N VAL A 467 19.25 13.23 6.18
CA VAL A 467 20.35 13.28 7.16
C VAL A 467 21.50 12.40 6.70
N GLY A 468 22.71 12.94 6.84
CA GLY A 468 23.93 12.40 6.26
C GLY A 468 24.29 13.07 4.93
N PHE A 469 25.18 12.44 4.16
CA PHE A 469 25.66 13.01 2.90
C PHE A 469 25.77 11.96 1.78
N GLU A 470 25.03 12.18 0.70
CA GLU A 470 24.97 11.27 -0.45
C GLU A 470 25.63 11.88 -1.71
N ILE A 471 26.21 11.01 -2.54
CA ILE A 471 26.58 11.37 -3.92
C ILE A 471 25.70 10.52 -4.83
N SER A 472 24.82 11.16 -5.58
CA SER A 472 23.87 10.53 -6.49
C SER A 472 24.10 10.99 -7.94
N ASN A 473 23.58 10.22 -8.88
CA ASN A 473 23.51 10.64 -10.29
C ASN A 473 22.03 10.73 -10.67
N GLU A 474 21.64 11.68 -11.52
CA GLU A 474 20.26 11.75 -12.06
C GLU A 474 19.79 10.41 -12.67
N LEU A 475 20.71 9.58 -13.16
CA LEU A 475 20.45 8.26 -13.73
C LEU A 475 20.07 7.17 -12.71
N THR A 476 20.32 7.36 -11.42
CA THR A 476 20.09 6.31 -10.41
C THR A 476 18.68 6.38 -9.82
N THR A 477 18.09 7.58 -9.73
CA THR A 477 16.88 7.83 -8.93
C THR A 477 15.58 7.33 -9.57
N MET A 478 15.58 7.01 -10.88
CA MET A 478 14.35 6.58 -11.56
C MET A 478 14.47 5.39 -12.52
N THR A 479 15.67 4.93 -12.90
CA THR A 479 15.78 3.97 -14.03
C THR A 479 16.20 2.56 -13.64
N LEU A 480 17.28 2.35 -12.88
CA LEU A 480 17.82 0.99 -12.67
C LEU A 480 16.99 0.15 -11.69
N GLU A 481 16.66 0.69 -10.51
CA GLU A 481 15.84 -0.04 -9.54
C GLU A 481 14.39 -0.20 -10.00
N HIS A 482 13.85 0.77 -10.73
CA HIS A 482 12.54 0.64 -11.38
C HIS A 482 12.53 -0.49 -12.42
N LEU A 483 13.58 -0.59 -13.23
CA LEU A 483 13.74 -1.67 -14.19
C LEU A 483 13.94 -3.01 -13.48
N GLU A 484 14.68 -3.07 -12.38
CA GLU A 484 14.89 -4.30 -11.61
C GLU A 484 13.61 -4.78 -10.90
N ASP A 485 12.84 -3.87 -10.31
CA ASP A 485 11.55 -4.19 -9.68
C ASP A 485 10.51 -4.58 -10.74
N GLU A 486 10.47 -3.88 -11.88
CA GLU A 486 9.63 -4.25 -13.03
C GLU A 486 10.07 -5.60 -13.59
N LEU A 487 11.36 -5.85 -13.79
CA LEU A 487 11.91 -7.14 -14.22
C LEU A 487 11.55 -8.25 -13.23
N THR A 488 11.60 -7.97 -11.93
CA THR A 488 11.26 -8.95 -10.88
C THR A 488 9.77 -9.26 -10.89
N MET A 489 8.92 -8.25 -11.10
CA MET A 489 7.47 -8.45 -11.29
C MET A 489 7.14 -9.20 -12.57
N ILE A 490 7.78 -8.83 -13.69
CA ILE A 490 7.63 -9.48 -14.99
C ILE A 490 8.09 -10.94 -14.89
N LYS A 491 9.21 -11.23 -14.22
CA LYS A 491 9.68 -12.60 -13.97
C LYS A 491 8.67 -13.41 -13.14
N LYS A 492 8.11 -12.84 -12.07
CA LYS A 492 7.07 -13.50 -11.27
C LYS A 492 5.78 -13.75 -12.06
N GLU A 493 5.35 -12.78 -12.87
CA GLU A 493 4.19 -12.93 -13.75
C GLU A 493 4.46 -13.98 -14.84
N MET A 494 5.64 -13.98 -15.46
CA MET A 494 6.08 -15.00 -16.41
C MET A 494 6.05 -16.39 -15.77
N GLU A 495 6.59 -16.55 -14.57
CA GLU A 495 6.55 -17.84 -13.87
C GLU A 495 5.11 -18.29 -13.59
N LYS A 496 4.25 -17.37 -13.16
CA LYS A 496 2.82 -17.66 -12.91
C LYS A 496 2.12 -18.09 -14.20
N VAL A 497 2.30 -17.35 -15.28
CA VAL A 497 1.76 -17.64 -16.62
C VAL A 497 2.31 -18.96 -17.15
N GLN A 498 3.59 -19.27 -16.96
CA GLN A 498 4.19 -20.55 -17.33
C GLN A 498 3.59 -21.72 -16.53
N ARG A 499 3.36 -21.55 -15.22
CA ARG A 499 2.69 -22.56 -14.40
C ARG A 499 1.25 -22.78 -14.84
N GLU A 500 0.52 -21.71 -15.15
CA GLU A 500 -0.85 -21.76 -15.68
C GLU A 500 -0.88 -22.44 -17.06
N ARG A 501 0.02 -22.06 -17.97
CA ARG A 501 0.18 -22.70 -19.29
C ARG A 501 0.45 -24.20 -19.15
N LYS A 502 1.39 -24.61 -18.28
CA LYS A 502 1.66 -26.04 -18.02
C LYS A 502 0.44 -26.76 -17.46
N ARG A 503 -0.37 -26.13 -16.60
CA ARG A 503 -1.64 -26.69 -16.11
C ARG A 503 -2.66 -26.84 -17.23
N PHE A 504 -2.79 -25.84 -18.10
CA PHE A 504 -3.67 -25.88 -19.27
C PHE A 504 -3.24 -26.94 -20.28
N GLU A 505 -1.95 -27.07 -20.57
CA GLU A 505 -1.42 -28.11 -21.46
C GLU A 505 -1.70 -29.50 -20.89
N ARG A 506 -1.54 -29.71 -19.57
CA ARG A 506 -1.92 -30.97 -18.91
C ARG A 506 -3.41 -31.25 -19.00
N ARG A 507 -4.27 -30.27 -18.71
CA ARG A 507 -5.73 -30.41 -18.84
C ARG A 507 -6.14 -30.71 -20.28
N THR A 508 -5.55 -30.00 -21.25
CA THR A 508 -5.83 -30.20 -22.67
C THR A 508 -5.40 -31.60 -23.11
N LYS A 509 -4.22 -32.08 -22.71
CA LYS A 509 -3.79 -33.46 -22.97
C LYS A 509 -4.74 -34.49 -22.34
N MET A 510 -5.16 -34.29 -21.08
CA MET A 510 -6.12 -35.17 -20.41
C MET A 510 -7.48 -35.19 -21.12
N ILE A 511 -7.97 -34.04 -21.58
CA ILE A 511 -9.20 -33.92 -22.35
C ILE A 511 -9.05 -34.65 -23.69
N VAL A 512 -7.98 -34.40 -24.44
CA VAL A 512 -7.74 -35.04 -25.76
C VAL A 512 -7.59 -36.56 -25.65
N GLN A 513 -7.05 -37.05 -24.53
CA GLN A 513 -6.87 -38.48 -24.27
C GLN A 513 -8.09 -39.15 -23.64
N SER A 514 -9.10 -38.40 -23.19
CA SER A 514 -10.28 -38.96 -22.53
C SER A 514 -11.14 -39.78 -23.48
N ARG A 515 -11.77 -40.85 -22.96
CA ARG A 515 -12.68 -41.70 -23.75
C ARG A 515 -13.87 -40.91 -24.29
N SER A 516 -14.42 -39.97 -23.50
CA SER A 516 -15.52 -39.11 -23.94
C SER A 516 -15.12 -38.21 -25.11
N TRP A 517 -13.93 -37.59 -25.09
CA TRP A 517 -13.48 -36.71 -26.18
C TRP A 517 -13.22 -37.45 -27.50
N LYS A 518 -12.73 -38.69 -27.41
CA LYS A 518 -12.57 -39.59 -28.56
C LYS A 518 -13.92 -40.08 -29.09
N MET A 519 -14.88 -40.41 -28.23
CA MET A 519 -16.22 -40.83 -28.65
C MET A 519 -17.01 -39.73 -29.39
N ILE A 520 -16.81 -38.46 -29.05
CA ILE A 520 -17.52 -37.34 -29.68
C ILE A 520 -16.77 -36.84 -30.94
N GLU A 521 -15.67 -37.47 -31.35
CA GLU A 521 -14.90 -37.06 -32.55
C GLU A 521 -15.73 -37.02 -33.86
N PRO A 522 -16.60 -38.01 -34.17
CA PRO A 522 -17.44 -37.96 -35.37
C PRO A 522 -18.41 -36.77 -35.34
N LEU A 523 -19.04 -36.52 -34.19
CA LEU A 523 -19.94 -35.38 -33.97
C LEU A 523 -19.22 -34.04 -34.09
N ARG A 524 -17.97 -33.93 -33.58
CA ARG A 524 -17.15 -32.71 -33.72
C ARG A 524 -16.74 -32.44 -35.17
N LYS A 525 -16.41 -33.48 -35.95
CA LYS A 525 -16.12 -33.33 -37.39
C LYS A 525 -17.37 -32.89 -38.16
N LEU A 526 -18.53 -33.46 -37.83
CA LEU A 526 -19.82 -33.04 -38.39
C LEU A 526 -20.13 -31.57 -38.06
N PHE A 527 -19.99 -31.18 -36.79
CA PHE A 527 -20.23 -29.81 -36.32
C PHE A 527 -19.26 -28.80 -36.94
N HIS A 528 -17.99 -29.19 -37.13
CA HIS A 528 -17.00 -28.36 -37.79
C HIS A 528 -17.29 -28.19 -39.29
N PHE A 529 -17.78 -29.25 -39.96
CA PHE A 529 -18.27 -29.18 -41.33
C PHE A 529 -19.44 -28.21 -41.45
N PHE A 530 -20.49 -28.35 -40.61
CA PHE A 530 -21.64 -27.44 -40.57
C PHE A 530 -21.25 -25.99 -40.28
N LYS A 531 -20.32 -25.75 -39.36
CA LYS A 531 -19.83 -24.40 -39.04
C LYS A 531 -19.05 -23.77 -40.20
N LYS A 532 -18.43 -24.59 -41.05
CA LYS A 532 -17.72 -24.14 -42.26
C LYS A 532 -18.70 -23.86 -43.42
N THR A 533 -19.80 -24.60 -43.53
CA THR A 533 -20.88 -24.34 -44.50
C THR A 533 -21.75 -23.15 -44.11
N LEU A 534 -21.97 -22.91 -42.82
CA LEU A 534 -22.70 -21.73 -42.28
C LEU A 534 -21.88 -20.44 -42.29
N ALA A 535 -20.56 -20.51 -42.47
CA ALA A 535 -19.70 -19.33 -42.63
C ALA A 535 -19.47 -18.92 -44.10
N VAL A 536 -20.05 -19.66 -45.06
CA VAL A 536 -19.98 -19.41 -46.51
C VAL A 536 -21.39 -19.08 -47.08
N LYS A 537 -22.32 -18.71 -46.22
CA LYS A 537 -23.55 -17.97 -46.54
C LYS A 537 -23.58 -16.74 -45.65
#